data_AF-A0A418B509-F1
#
_entry.id   AF-A0A418B509-F1
#
_cell.length_a   1.000
_cell.length_b   1.000
_cell.length_c   1.000
_cell.angle_alpha   90.00
_cell.angle_beta   90.00
_cell.angle_gamma   90.00
#
_symmetry.space_group_name_H-M   'P 1'
#
loop_
_entity.id
_entity.type
_entity.pdbx_description
1 polymer ?
#
loop_
_entity_poly.entity_id
_entity_poly.type
_entity_poly.pdbx_seq_one_letter_code
_entity_poly.pdbx_strand_id
1 'polypeptide(L)'
;MENVTFLVQAMEKMGCKVKDLPDFFSSEHCEGNINGGFKLNEDGQPGVVLCQNHIKDQEWMDRTLAHELIHAYDHCRAQVDWKTDCDAHACSEIRAAALSGDCDWHLEVFRGHFNIAKQHQVRSSFLDMNHLIKMVLAQVCVRRRAELSLKYNPMCTGKETSCVDKVFETCYKDHFPFSDIPK
;
A
#
# COMPACT_ATOMS: atom_id res chain seq x y z
N MET A 1 13.57 -1.96 7.28
CA MET A 1 14.10 -2.91 6.28
C MET A 1 13.56 -4.33 6.46
N GLU A 2 13.16 -4.77 7.67
CA GLU A 2 12.68 -6.15 7.92
C GLU A 2 11.50 -6.57 7.02
N ASN A 3 10.50 -5.70 6.84
CA ASN A 3 9.34 -5.99 5.98
C ASN A 3 9.73 -6.17 4.50
N VAL A 4 10.67 -5.36 4.00
CA VAL A 4 11.16 -5.42 2.61
C VAL A 4 11.85 -6.76 2.38
N THR A 5 12.76 -7.15 3.27
CA THR A 5 13.45 -8.45 3.17
C THR A 5 12.46 -9.61 3.27
N PHE A 6 11.48 -9.54 4.17
CA PHE A 6 10.46 -10.56 4.32
C PHE A 6 9.60 -10.73 3.05
N LEU A 7 9.13 -9.63 2.46
CA LEU A 7 8.33 -9.66 1.23
C LEU A 7 9.08 -10.29 0.06
N VAL A 8 10.34 -9.90 -0.15
CA VAL A 8 11.19 -10.51 -1.18
C VAL A 8 11.34 -12.01 -0.97
N GLN A 9 11.58 -12.46 0.27
CA GLN A 9 11.67 -13.89 0.58
C GLN A 9 10.34 -14.62 0.37
N ALA A 10 9.21 -13.98 0.68
CA ALA A 10 7.90 -14.56 0.48
C ALA A 10 7.60 -14.76 -1.02
N MET A 11 7.94 -13.78 -1.86
CA MET A 11 7.83 -13.88 -3.31
C MET A 11 8.72 -15.01 -3.87
N GLU A 12 9.96 -15.11 -3.42
CA GLU A 12 10.90 -16.17 -3.85
C GLU A 12 10.36 -17.57 -3.52
N LYS A 13 9.79 -17.76 -2.32
CA LYS A 13 9.19 -19.04 -1.90
C LYS A 13 7.97 -19.44 -2.74
N MET A 14 7.27 -18.46 -3.32
CA MET A 14 6.12 -18.70 -4.20
C MET A 14 6.50 -18.90 -5.66
N GLY A 15 7.79 -18.86 -5.99
CA GLY A 15 8.29 -19.03 -7.36
C GLY A 15 8.43 -17.72 -8.14
N CYS A 16 8.14 -16.57 -7.52
CA CYS A 16 8.40 -15.25 -8.10
C CYS A 16 9.81 -14.83 -7.76
N LYS A 17 10.75 -15.28 -8.59
CA LYS A 17 12.18 -15.14 -8.36
C LYS A 17 12.66 -13.73 -8.67
N VAL A 18 12.49 -12.83 -7.70
CA VAL A 18 12.93 -11.43 -7.76
C VAL A 18 14.38 -11.28 -8.24
N LYS A 19 15.29 -12.15 -7.78
CA LYS A 19 16.71 -12.14 -8.17
C LYS A 19 16.97 -12.51 -9.63
N ASP A 20 16.06 -13.23 -10.26
CA ASP A 20 16.18 -13.66 -11.66
C ASP A 20 15.55 -12.63 -12.61
N LEU A 21 14.85 -11.61 -12.06
CA LEU A 21 14.22 -10.55 -12.84
C LEU A 21 15.23 -9.41 -13.06
N PRO A 22 15.63 -9.14 -14.32
CA PRO A 22 16.51 -8.03 -14.62
C PRO A 22 15.85 -6.71 -14.21
N ASP A 23 16.61 -5.83 -13.59
CA ASP A 23 16.17 -4.48 -13.20
C ASP A 23 14.87 -4.46 -12.36
N PHE A 24 14.65 -5.50 -11.55
CA PHE A 24 13.47 -5.56 -10.66
C PHE A 24 13.41 -4.34 -9.73
N PHE A 25 14.55 -3.91 -9.19
CA PHE A 25 14.65 -2.63 -8.48
C PHE A 25 15.40 -1.64 -9.37
N SER A 26 14.75 -0.56 -9.78
CA SER A 26 15.41 0.55 -10.46
C SER A 26 15.37 1.82 -9.62
N SER A 27 16.46 2.59 -9.67
CA SER A 27 16.56 3.92 -9.06
C SER A 27 16.56 4.96 -10.16
N GLU A 28 15.60 5.88 -10.12
CA GLU A 28 15.34 6.83 -11.20
C GLU A 28 15.19 8.25 -10.63
N HIS A 29 15.41 9.25 -11.48
CA HIS A 29 15.05 10.63 -11.18
C HIS A 29 13.64 10.90 -11.69
N CYS A 30 12.71 11.21 -10.81
CA CYS A 30 11.30 11.36 -11.16
C CYS A 30 10.84 12.82 -11.11
N GLU A 31 10.02 13.20 -12.08
CA GLU A 31 9.27 14.45 -12.04
C GLU A 31 8.00 14.30 -11.16
N GLY A 32 7.51 15.39 -10.59
CA GLY A 32 6.35 15.39 -9.70
C GLY A 32 6.67 14.99 -8.25
N ASN A 33 5.65 14.70 -7.44
CA ASN A 33 5.78 14.33 -6.02
C ASN A 33 5.47 12.84 -5.80
N ILE A 34 6.25 11.97 -6.46
CA ILE A 34 6.15 10.51 -6.33
C ILE A 34 7.45 9.94 -5.76
N ASN A 35 7.35 8.99 -4.83
CA ASN A 35 8.52 8.38 -4.19
C ASN A 35 8.99 7.11 -4.90
N GLY A 36 8.11 6.49 -5.68
CA GLY A 36 8.36 5.24 -6.38
C GLY A 36 7.10 4.76 -7.11
N GLY A 37 7.16 3.55 -7.64
CA GLY A 37 6.01 2.92 -8.26
C GLY A 37 6.26 1.49 -8.73
N PHE A 38 5.19 0.70 -8.77
CA PHE A 38 5.14 -0.61 -9.39
C PHE A 38 4.98 -0.49 -10.92
N LYS A 39 5.74 -1.30 -11.66
CA LYS A 39 5.66 -1.38 -13.12
C LYS A 39 5.68 -2.83 -13.60
N LEU A 40 5.11 -3.04 -14.78
CA LEU A 40 5.27 -4.25 -15.56
C LEU A 40 6.13 -3.94 -16.80
N ASN A 41 7.09 -4.80 -17.11
CA ASN A 41 7.81 -4.73 -18.39
C ASN A 41 6.96 -5.29 -19.54
N GLU A 42 7.52 -5.31 -20.76
CA GLU A 42 6.82 -5.78 -21.96
C GLU A 42 6.39 -7.25 -21.88
N ASP A 43 7.16 -8.08 -21.16
CA ASP A 43 6.88 -9.50 -20.90
C ASP A 43 5.90 -9.70 -19.73
N GLY A 44 5.38 -8.62 -19.14
CA GLY A 44 4.48 -8.67 -17.98
C GLY A 44 5.20 -9.03 -16.68
N GLN A 45 6.53 -8.92 -16.61
CA GLN A 45 7.27 -9.17 -15.39
C GLN A 45 7.22 -7.94 -14.46
N PRO A 46 7.05 -8.16 -13.14
CA PRO A 46 6.97 -7.08 -12.16
C PRO A 46 8.32 -6.41 -11.92
N GLY A 47 8.27 -5.11 -11.61
CA GLY A 47 9.40 -4.32 -11.15
C GLY A 47 8.95 -3.16 -10.26
N VAL A 48 9.90 -2.61 -9.50
CA VAL A 48 9.75 -1.54 -8.53
C VAL A 48 10.72 -0.42 -8.90
N VAL A 49 10.19 0.78 -9.04
CA VAL A 49 10.96 2.01 -9.26
C VAL A 49 11.03 2.79 -7.96
N LEU A 50 12.22 3.28 -7.62
CA LEU A 50 12.44 4.26 -6.56
C LEU A 50 12.85 5.60 -7.16
N CYS A 51 12.15 6.65 -6.74
CA CYS A 51 12.44 8.02 -7.15
C CYS A 51 13.45 8.64 -6.19
N GLN A 52 14.73 8.46 -6.48
CA GLN A 52 15.83 8.78 -5.56
C GLN A 52 15.85 10.25 -5.11
N ASN A 53 15.31 11.16 -5.92
CA ASN A 53 15.27 12.59 -5.64
C ASN A 53 14.18 13.01 -4.64
N HIS A 54 13.25 12.12 -4.29
CA HIS A 54 12.15 12.41 -3.34
C HIS A 54 12.27 11.64 -2.01
N ILE A 55 13.11 10.60 -1.97
CA ILE A 55 13.35 9.78 -0.79
C ILE A 55 14.27 10.52 0.18
N LYS A 56 13.75 10.84 1.38
CA LYS A 56 14.44 11.66 2.38
C LYS A 56 15.36 10.87 3.29
N ASP A 57 14.94 9.66 3.65
CA ASP A 57 15.62 8.81 4.62
C ASP A 57 15.23 7.34 4.42
N GLN A 58 15.84 6.47 5.23
CA GLN A 58 15.63 5.02 5.18
C GLN A 58 14.18 4.62 5.47
N GLU A 59 13.46 5.34 6.33
CA GLU A 59 12.08 5.00 6.69
C GLU A 59 11.15 5.25 5.49
N TRP A 60 11.32 6.39 4.81
CA TRP A 60 10.59 6.69 3.58
C TRP A 60 10.89 5.68 2.47
N MET A 61 12.15 5.27 2.35
CA MET A 61 12.56 4.23 1.39
C MET A 61 11.92 2.88 1.71
N ASP A 62 12.00 2.44 2.96
CA ASP A 62 11.48 1.15 3.42
C ASP A 62 9.96 1.04 3.19
N ARG A 63 9.22 2.12 3.46
CA ARG A 63 7.76 2.18 3.27
C ARG A 63 7.38 2.17 1.79
N THR A 64 8.10 2.95 0.98
CA THR A 64 7.90 2.96 -0.48
C THR A 64 8.16 1.57 -1.05
N LEU A 65 9.30 0.96 -0.70
CA LEU A 65 9.62 -0.41 -1.13
C LEU A 65 8.57 -1.42 -0.67
N ALA A 66 8.12 -1.36 0.58
CA ALA A 66 7.12 -2.28 1.09
C ALA A 66 5.79 -2.13 0.34
N HIS A 67 5.36 -0.90 0.04
CA HIS A 67 4.16 -0.61 -0.76
C HIS A 67 4.25 -1.25 -2.13
N GLU A 68 5.31 -0.95 -2.90
CA GLU A 68 5.44 -1.46 -4.26
C GLU A 68 5.68 -2.98 -4.30
N LEU A 69 6.35 -3.54 -3.28
CA LEU A 69 6.52 -4.99 -3.17
C LEU A 69 5.21 -5.73 -2.86
N ILE A 70 4.24 -5.10 -2.20
CA ILE A 70 2.91 -5.69 -2.03
C ILE A 70 2.21 -5.80 -3.39
N HIS A 71 2.29 -4.77 -4.24
CA HIS A 71 1.79 -4.87 -5.62
C HIS A 71 2.47 -5.99 -6.41
N ALA A 72 3.79 -6.11 -6.31
CA ALA A 72 4.54 -7.18 -6.97
C ALA A 72 4.17 -8.57 -6.43
N TYR A 73 3.96 -8.70 -5.12
CA TYR A 73 3.49 -9.92 -4.48
C TYR A 73 2.05 -10.28 -4.91
N ASP A 74 1.19 -9.28 -5.08
CA ASP A 74 -0.19 -9.46 -5.51
C ASP A 74 -0.28 -9.88 -6.97
N HIS A 75 0.52 -9.23 -7.82
CA HIS A 75 0.70 -9.63 -9.21
C HIS A 75 1.13 -11.10 -9.31
N CYS A 76 2.11 -11.50 -8.49
CA CYS A 76 2.63 -12.85 -8.42
C CYS A 76 1.58 -13.88 -8.00
N ARG A 77 0.85 -13.61 -6.91
CA ARG A 77 -0.02 -14.62 -6.27
C ARG A 77 -1.42 -14.70 -6.87
N ALA A 78 -1.94 -13.59 -7.39
CA ALA A 78 -3.33 -13.43 -7.78
C ALA A 78 -3.48 -13.03 -9.24
N GLN A 79 -2.38 -12.86 -9.99
CA GLN A 79 -2.38 -12.50 -11.41
C GLN A 79 -3.27 -11.29 -11.71
N VAL A 80 -3.12 -10.24 -10.88
CA VAL A 80 -3.93 -9.01 -10.94
C VAL A 80 -3.93 -8.42 -12.35
N ASP A 81 -5.12 -8.15 -12.89
CA ASP A 81 -5.30 -7.41 -14.14
C ASP A 81 -5.32 -5.90 -13.87
N TRP A 82 -4.15 -5.29 -13.92
CA TRP A 82 -3.94 -3.86 -13.72
C TRP A 82 -4.57 -2.96 -14.78
N LYS A 83 -4.94 -3.53 -15.94
CA LYS A 83 -5.38 -2.75 -17.11
C LYS A 83 -6.89 -2.70 -17.23
N THR A 84 -7.59 -3.78 -16.84
CA THR A 84 -9.03 -3.90 -17.09
C THR A 84 -9.89 -4.08 -15.84
N ASP A 85 -9.30 -4.45 -14.69
CA ASP A 85 -10.04 -4.74 -13.47
C ASP A 85 -9.74 -3.73 -12.35
N CYS A 86 -10.62 -2.74 -12.17
CA CYS A 86 -10.45 -1.72 -11.14
C CYS A 86 -10.64 -2.27 -9.73
N ASP A 87 -11.45 -3.33 -9.58
CA ASP A 87 -11.69 -3.93 -8.27
C ASP A 87 -10.44 -4.68 -7.80
N ALA A 88 -9.77 -5.40 -8.72
CA ALA A 88 -8.50 -6.06 -8.43
C ALA A 88 -7.38 -5.04 -8.13
N HIS A 89 -7.30 -3.95 -8.90
CA HIS A 89 -6.36 -2.87 -8.61
C HIS A 89 -6.63 -2.21 -7.24
N ALA A 90 -7.90 -1.87 -6.95
CA ALA A 90 -8.32 -1.31 -5.66
C ALA A 90 -7.95 -2.23 -4.50
N CYS A 91 -8.14 -3.53 -4.67
CA CYS A 91 -7.76 -4.53 -3.67
C CYS A 91 -6.26 -4.49 -3.35
N SER A 92 -5.41 -4.39 -4.37
CA SER A 92 -3.97 -4.32 -4.17
C SER A 92 -3.55 -3.00 -3.51
N GLU A 93 -4.17 -1.88 -3.87
CA GLU A 93 -3.96 -0.57 -3.21
C GLU A 93 -4.37 -0.56 -1.73
N ILE A 94 -5.49 -1.19 -1.39
CA ILE A 94 -5.93 -1.38 0.00
C ILE A 94 -4.87 -2.15 0.79
N ARG A 95 -4.37 -3.26 0.24
CA ARG A 95 -3.34 -4.08 0.90
C ARG A 95 -2.01 -3.36 1.00
N ALA A 96 -1.58 -2.67 -0.06
CA ALA A 96 -0.36 -1.87 -0.07
C ALA A 96 -0.40 -0.78 1.00
N ALA A 97 -1.49 -0.02 1.09
CA ALA A 97 -1.65 1.03 2.11
C ALA A 97 -1.77 0.46 3.54
N ALA A 98 -2.37 -0.73 3.71
CA ALA A 98 -2.51 -1.36 5.02
C ALA A 98 -1.21 -1.98 5.55
N LEU A 99 -0.44 -2.67 4.71
CA LEU A 99 0.67 -3.53 5.15
C LEU A 99 2.06 -2.89 5.00
N SER A 100 2.19 -1.78 4.25
CA SER A 100 3.48 -1.08 4.05
C SER A 100 3.88 -0.15 5.20
N GLY A 101 2.98 0.11 6.14
CA GLY A 101 3.13 1.15 7.16
C GLY A 101 2.75 2.55 6.68
N ASP A 102 2.23 2.71 5.46
CA ASP A 102 1.78 3.99 4.89
C ASP A 102 0.81 4.77 5.78
N CYS A 103 -0.08 4.04 6.45
CA CYS A 103 -1.12 4.55 7.33
C CYS A 103 -0.75 4.52 8.82
N ASP A 104 0.55 4.58 9.15
CA ASP A 104 0.98 4.85 10.51
C ASP A 104 0.39 6.16 11.03
N TRP A 105 -0.33 6.05 12.15
CA TRP A 105 -1.10 7.12 12.76
C TRP A 105 -0.24 8.31 13.21
N HIS A 106 1.01 8.12 13.66
CA HIS A 106 1.89 9.23 14.06
C HIS A 106 2.15 10.17 12.88
N LEU A 107 2.21 9.60 11.69
CA LEU A 107 2.48 10.32 10.46
C LEU A 107 1.21 10.94 9.87
N GLU A 108 0.06 10.31 10.04
CA GLU A 108 -1.24 10.92 9.65
C GLU A 108 -1.62 12.12 10.51
N VAL A 109 -1.29 12.06 11.81
CA VAL A 109 -1.26 13.18 12.76
C VAL A 109 -0.33 14.28 12.20
N PHE A 110 0.93 13.97 11.93
CA PHE A 110 1.87 14.98 11.38
C PHE A 110 1.42 15.57 10.03
N ARG A 111 0.72 14.78 9.19
CA ARG A 111 0.16 15.18 7.90
C ARG A 111 -1.14 15.99 8.00
N GLY A 112 -1.63 16.28 9.21
CA GLY A 112 -2.76 17.17 9.44
C GLY A 112 -4.15 16.53 9.26
N HIS A 113 -4.25 15.21 9.15
CA HIS A 113 -5.51 14.50 8.88
C HIS A 113 -6.37 14.21 10.12
N PHE A 114 -6.38 15.12 11.10
CA PHE A 114 -7.01 14.95 12.43
C PHE A 114 -8.54 15.10 12.48
N ASN A 115 -9.24 15.28 11.35
CA ASN A 115 -10.63 15.74 11.37
C ASN A 115 -11.64 14.79 12.03
N ILE A 116 -11.27 13.52 12.29
CA ILE A 116 -12.10 12.57 13.03
C ILE A 116 -11.96 12.73 14.55
N ALA A 117 -10.80 13.17 15.05
CA ALA A 117 -10.54 13.31 16.48
C ALA A 117 -11.35 14.46 17.13
N LYS A 118 -11.82 15.44 16.34
CA LYS A 118 -12.61 16.57 16.85
C LYS A 118 -14.10 16.25 17.07
N GLN A 119 -14.62 15.15 16.52
CA GLN A 119 -16.07 14.88 16.55
C GLN A 119 -16.51 13.93 17.69
N HIS A 120 -15.58 13.23 18.34
CA HIS A 120 -15.88 12.33 19.46
C HIS A 120 -15.06 12.69 20.71
N GLN A 121 -15.46 13.74 21.43
CA GLN A 121 -15.13 13.88 22.85
C GLN A 121 -15.95 12.86 23.67
N VAL A 122 -15.64 11.57 23.54
CA VAL A 122 -16.25 10.55 24.40
C VAL A 122 -15.40 10.44 25.67
N ARG A 123 -15.80 11.21 26.69
CA ARG A 123 -15.38 11.01 28.07
C ARG A 123 -16.10 9.76 28.60
N SER A 124 -15.42 8.63 28.72
CA SER A 124 -15.80 7.63 29.74
C SER A 124 -14.70 6.59 29.98
N SER A 125 -14.60 6.16 31.23
CA SER A 125 -13.74 5.10 31.75
C SER A 125 -14.12 3.74 31.16
N PHE A 126 -13.15 3.00 30.61
CA PHE A 126 -12.96 1.54 30.58
C PHE A 126 -11.91 1.20 29.47
N LEU A 127 -11.23 0.06 29.55
CA LEU A 127 -10.06 -0.29 28.72
C LEU A 127 -10.20 0.02 27.21
N ASP A 128 -9.11 0.56 26.65
CA ASP A 128 -8.66 0.52 25.25
C ASP A 128 -9.44 1.26 24.14
N MET A 129 -10.03 2.41 24.45
CA MET A 129 -10.54 3.34 23.42
C MET A 129 -9.47 3.84 22.45
N ASN A 130 -8.20 3.93 22.88
CA ASN A 130 -7.11 4.38 22.03
C ASN A 130 -6.81 3.40 20.89
N HIS A 131 -6.88 2.09 21.14
CA HIS A 131 -6.72 1.08 20.10
C HIS A 131 -7.87 1.13 19.09
N LEU A 132 -9.12 1.24 19.55
CA LEU A 132 -10.27 1.35 18.66
C LEU A 132 -10.18 2.58 17.75
N ILE A 133 -9.80 3.75 18.30
CA ILE A 133 -9.60 4.97 17.52
C ILE A 133 -8.50 4.78 16.48
N LYS A 134 -7.36 4.17 16.85
CA LYS A 134 -6.27 3.86 15.91
C LYS A 134 -6.74 2.95 14.78
N MET A 135 -7.50 1.90 15.08
CA MET A 135 -8.05 0.99 14.07
C MET A 135 -8.97 1.73 13.09
N VAL A 136 -9.88 2.58 13.58
CA VAL A 136 -10.80 3.35 12.73
C VAL A 136 -10.01 4.33 11.85
N LEU A 137 -9.05 5.07 12.42
CA LEU A 137 -8.24 6.01 11.66
C LEU A 137 -7.38 5.33 10.59
N ALA A 138 -6.84 4.15 10.89
CA ALA A 138 -6.08 3.36 9.93
C ALA A 138 -6.94 3.00 8.71
N GLN A 139 -8.16 2.50 8.93
CA GLN A 139 -9.08 2.19 7.83
C GLN A 139 -9.44 3.42 6.99
N VAL A 140 -9.67 4.58 7.62
CA VAL A 140 -9.94 5.82 6.88
C VAL A 140 -8.73 6.24 6.04
N CYS A 141 -7.51 6.13 6.59
CA CYS A 141 -6.30 6.40 5.82
C CYS A 141 -6.16 5.44 4.63
N VAL A 142 -6.37 4.13 4.84
CA VAL A 142 -6.24 3.12 3.79
C VAL A 142 -7.24 3.39 2.66
N ARG A 143 -8.50 3.68 2.99
CA ARG A 143 -9.53 4.05 1.99
C ARG A 143 -9.08 5.27 1.17
N ARG A 144 -8.68 6.34 1.85
CA ARG A 144 -8.23 7.58 1.20
C ARG A 144 -7.03 7.34 0.29
N ARG A 145 -6.03 6.58 0.75
CA ARG A 145 -4.82 6.30 -0.03
C ARG A 145 -5.14 5.46 -1.26
N ALA A 146 -5.94 4.39 -1.10
CA ALA A 146 -6.33 3.56 -2.22
C ALA A 146 -7.09 4.36 -3.28
N GLU A 147 -8.07 5.19 -2.89
CA GLU A 147 -8.78 6.07 -3.83
C GLU A 147 -7.84 7.05 -4.56
N LEU A 148 -6.83 7.59 -3.86
CA LEU A 148 -5.86 8.51 -4.47
C LEU A 148 -4.97 7.80 -5.51
N SER A 149 -4.50 6.59 -5.23
CA SER A 149 -3.69 5.82 -6.18
C SER A 149 -4.49 5.47 -7.44
N LEU A 150 -5.76 5.07 -7.29
CA LEU A 150 -6.61 4.69 -8.43
C LEU A 150 -6.84 5.82 -9.43
N LYS A 151 -6.76 7.09 -9.01
CA LYS A 151 -6.90 8.25 -9.91
C LYS A 151 -5.84 8.31 -11.02
N TYR A 152 -4.70 7.64 -10.82
CA TYR A 152 -3.64 7.57 -11.81
C TYR A 152 -3.88 6.49 -12.87
N ASN A 153 -4.89 5.63 -12.69
CA ASN A 153 -5.27 4.62 -13.68
C ASN A 153 -6.56 5.05 -14.42
N PRO A 154 -6.49 5.36 -15.72
CA PRO A 154 -7.64 5.81 -16.50
C PRO A 154 -8.86 4.88 -16.43
N MET A 155 -8.65 3.57 -16.26
CA MET A 155 -9.73 2.58 -16.19
C MET A 155 -10.56 2.69 -14.90
N CYS A 156 -9.99 3.25 -13.83
CA CYS A 156 -10.65 3.49 -12.56
C CYS A 156 -11.32 4.86 -12.45
N THR A 157 -11.15 5.74 -13.45
CA THR A 157 -11.64 7.11 -13.41
C THR A 157 -13.15 7.17 -13.13
N GLY A 158 -13.53 7.84 -12.05
CA GLY A 158 -14.93 8.01 -11.64
C GLY A 158 -15.57 6.79 -10.97
N LYS A 159 -14.78 5.74 -10.69
CA LYS A 159 -15.20 4.51 -10.01
C LYS A 159 -14.39 4.23 -8.74
N GLU A 160 -13.41 5.06 -8.42
CA GLU A 160 -12.40 4.83 -7.37
C GLU A 160 -13.05 4.45 -6.04
N THR A 161 -13.95 5.30 -5.53
CA THR A 161 -14.69 5.02 -4.28
C THR A 161 -15.53 3.75 -4.38
N SER A 162 -16.22 3.53 -5.49
CA SER A 162 -17.09 2.35 -5.65
C SER A 162 -16.30 1.03 -5.68
N CYS A 163 -15.12 1.04 -6.32
CA CYS A 163 -14.22 -0.12 -6.37
C CYS A 163 -13.59 -0.38 -5.01
N VAL A 164 -13.11 0.66 -4.33
CA VAL A 164 -12.58 0.55 -2.96
C VAL A 164 -13.65 0.01 -2.01
N ASP A 165 -14.83 0.61 -1.96
CA ASP A 165 -15.93 0.20 -1.06
C ASP A 165 -16.35 -1.26 -1.30
N LYS A 166 -16.43 -1.66 -2.57
CA LYS A 166 -16.83 -3.02 -2.96
C LYS A 166 -15.88 -4.09 -2.42
N VAL A 167 -14.57 -3.84 -2.45
CA VAL A 167 -13.56 -4.86 -2.09
C VAL A 167 -12.94 -4.67 -0.71
N PHE A 168 -13.21 -3.54 -0.04
CA PHE A 168 -12.51 -3.14 1.19
C PHE A 168 -12.48 -4.21 2.27
N GLU A 169 -13.64 -4.74 2.65
CA GLU A 169 -13.75 -5.69 3.77
C GLU A 169 -12.96 -6.98 3.54
N THR A 170 -12.88 -7.43 2.28
CA THR A 170 -12.15 -8.62 1.89
C THR A 170 -10.65 -8.33 1.88
N CYS A 171 -10.24 -7.27 1.19
CA CYS A 171 -8.83 -6.97 0.93
C CYS A 171 -8.13 -6.41 2.16
N TYR A 172 -8.82 -5.66 3.03
CA TYR A 172 -8.23 -5.15 4.27
C TYR A 172 -7.90 -6.26 5.27
N LYS A 173 -8.63 -7.38 5.25
CA LYS A 173 -8.39 -8.55 6.13
C LYS A 173 -7.36 -9.53 5.55
N ASP A 174 -6.90 -9.28 4.33
CA ASP A 174 -5.96 -10.13 3.63
C ASP A 174 -4.51 -9.68 3.90
N HIS A 175 -3.97 -10.17 5.00
CA HIS A 175 -2.66 -9.75 5.50
C HIS A 175 -1.49 -10.53 4.89
N PHE A 176 -1.74 -11.52 4.04
CA PHE A 176 -0.68 -12.33 3.48
C PHE A 176 0.34 -11.45 2.70
N PRO A 177 1.65 -11.77 2.79
CA PRO A 177 2.24 -12.96 3.44
C PRO A 177 2.45 -12.83 4.96
N PHE A 178 2.09 -11.70 5.55
CA PHE A 178 2.18 -11.49 6.99
C PHE A 178 1.08 -12.27 7.73
N SER A 179 1.31 -12.55 9.01
CA SER A 179 0.29 -13.10 9.90
C SER A 179 -0.71 -12.05 10.40
N ASP A 180 -0.30 -10.79 10.43
CA ASP A 180 -1.09 -9.64 10.84
C ASP A 180 -0.53 -8.36 10.17
N ILE A 181 -1.21 -7.23 10.31
CA ILE A 181 -0.69 -5.93 9.87
C ILE A 181 0.65 -5.64 10.58
N PRO A 182 1.76 -5.43 9.85
CA PRO A 182 3.07 -5.13 10.44
C PRO A 182 3.02 -3.85 11.29
N LYS A 183 3.75 -3.85 12.41
CA LYS A 183 3.88 -2.71 13.33
C LYS A 183 5.15 -1.92 13.10
#